data_AF-A0A383BCK8-F1
#
_entry.id   AF-A0A383BCK8-F1
#
_cell.length_a   1.000
_cell.length_b   1.000
_cell.length_c   1.000
_cell.angle_alpha   90.00
_cell.angle_beta   90.00
_cell.angle_gamma   90.00
#
_symmetry.space_group_name_H-M   'P 1'
#
loop_
_entity.id
_entity.type
_entity.pdbx_description
1 polymer ?
#
loop_
_entity_poly.entity_id
_entity_poly.type
_entity_poly.pdbx_seq_one_letter_code
_entity_poly.pdbx_strand_id
1 'polypeptide(L)'
;TRIRDSLDSGDFEMAEKLLGHPYFITGKVIYGRQIGRTLDVPTINVQLHRYVAPIAGVFACECIVRGEQYQGVANVGVRPTFDVALPKPVLEVHLFEFDENVYGDNVKVIFRHKIRQEKKFDGLDELKSAIHKDIETARSWFG
;
A
#
# COMPACT_ATOMS: atom_id res chain seq x y z
N THR A 1 16.23 9.79 -11.59
CA THR A 1 15.61 10.14 -12.89
C THR A 1 14.30 10.77 -12.53
N ARG A 2 13.85 11.83 -13.22
CA ARG A 2 12.72 12.69 -12.78
C ARG A 2 11.49 11.93 -12.27
N ILE A 3 11.09 10.83 -12.91
CA ILE A 3 9.98 9.98 -12.45
C ILE A 3 10.25 9.37 -11.06
N ARG A 4 11.42 8.77 -10.83
CA ARG A 4 11.79 8.21 -9.52
C ARG A 4 11.82 9.29 -8.45
N ASP A 5 12.34 10.46 -8.80
CA ASP A 5 12.50 11.57 -7.87
C ASP A 5 11.11 12.12 -7.45
N SER A 6 10.15 12.22 -8.39
CA SER A 6 8.75 12.55 -8.11
C SER A 6 8.04 11.48 -7.26
N LEU A 7 8.26 10.19 -7.55
CA LEU A 7 7.67 9.10 -6.76
C LEU A 7 8.22 9.06 -5.32
N ASP A 8 9.51 9.30 -5.13
CA ASP A 8 10.15 9.29 -3.82
C ASP A 8 9.69 10.49 -2.95
N SER A 9 9.55 11.67 -3.57
CA SER A 9 9.00 12.87 -2.92
C SER A 9 7.49 12.80 -2.68
N GLY A 10 6.80 11.82 -3.26
CA GLY A 10 5.33 11.68 -3.15
C GLY A 10 4.54 12.59 -4.08
N ASP A 11 5.19 13.20 -5.08
CA ASP A 11 4.56 14.01 -6.13
C ASP A 11 3.95 13.11 -7.22
N PHE A 12 2.84 12.48 -6.88
CA PHE A 12 2.12 11.56 -7.78
C PHE A 12 1.49 12.28 -8.98
N GLU A 13 1.15 13.57 -8.85
CA GLU A 13 0.63 14.36 -9.97
C GLU A 13 1.69 14.57 -11.04
N MET A 14 2.92 14.95 -10.64
CA MET A 14 4.03 15.06 -11.57
C MET A 14 4.44 13.69 -12.13
N ALA A 15 4.45 12.65 -11.30
CA ALA A 15 4.72 11.29 -11.77
C ALA A 15 3.72 10.87 -12.85
N GLU A 16 2.43 11.14 -12.67
CA GLU A 16 1.37 10.86 -13.65
C GLU A 16 1.58 11.64 -14.96
N LYS A 17 1.89 12.95 -14.87
CA LYS A 17 2.22 13.78 -16.05
C LYS A 17 3.40 13.21 -16.85
N LEU A 18 4.42 12.68 -16.15
CA LEU A 18 5.61 12.12 -16.79
C LEU A 18 5.38 10.69 -17.34
N LEU A 19 4.51 9.90 -16.72
CA LEU A 19 4.20 8.53 -17.12
C LEU A 19 3.10 8.44 -18.19
N GLY A 20 2.21 9.44 -18.25
CA GLY A 20 0.99 9.42 -19.06
C GLY A 20 -0.16 8.61 -18.44
N HIS A 21 0.02 8.12 -17.21
CA HIS A 21 -0.98 7.40 -16.44
C HIS A 21 -0.63 7.44 -14.94
N PRO A 22 -1.60 7.24 -14.02
CA PRO A 22 -1.34 7.12 -12.59
C PRO A 22 -0.31 6.03 -12.29
N TYR A 23 0.55 6.23 -11.30
CA TYR A 23 1.49 5.19 -10.88
C TYR A 23 0.73 4.05 -10.19
N PHE A 24 0.95 2.81 -10.64
CA PHE A 24 0.30 1.63 -10.07
C PHE A 24 1.24 0.44 -9.98
N ILE A 25 0.88 -0.51 -9.12
CA ILE A 25 1.51 -1.80 -8.98
C ILE A 25 0.46 -2.90 -9.13
N THR A 26 0.79 -3.95 -9.87
CA THR A 26 -0.04 -5.15 -9.98
C THR A 26 0.58 -6.32 -9.25
N GLY A 27 -0.25 -7.19 -8.69
CA GLY A 27 0.21 -8.38 -8.00
C GLY A 27 -0.92 -9.30 -7.57
N LYS A 28 -0.54 -10.47 -7.08
CA LYS A 28 -1.47 -11.50 -6.63
C LYS A 28 -1.73 -11.34 -5.14
N VAL A 29 -2.99 -11.40 -4.71
CA VAL A 29 -3.31 -11.39 -3.28
C VAL A 29 -2.93 -12.73 -2.65
N ILE A 30 -2.13 -12.67 -1.60
CA ILE A 30 -1.62 -13.83 -0.86
C ILE A 30 -1.98 -13.75 0.62
N TYR A 31 -1.84 -14.88 1.32
CA TYR A 31 -1.95 -14.93 2.77
C TYR A 31 -0.75 -14.20 3.40
N GLY A 32 -1.05 -13.18 4.20
CA GLY A 32 -0.08 -12.49 5.05
C GLY A 32 -0.09 -12.99 6.49
N ARG A 33 0.56 -12.24 7.40
CA ARG A 33 0.54 -12.51 8.84
C ARG A 33 -0.81 -12.18 9.52
N GLN A 34 -1.74 -11.57 8.77
CA GLN A 34 -3.09 -11.20 9.23
C GLN A 34 -3.13 -10.31 10.48
N ILE A 35 -2.03 -9.62 10.82
CA ILE A 35 -1.94 -8.74 11.99
C ILE A 35 -3.00 -7.64 11.94
N GLY A 36 -3.28 -7.08 10.76
CA GLY A 36 -4.33 -6.07 10.60
C GLY A 36 -5.71 -6.52 11.12
N ARG A 37 -6.05 -7.81 11.03
CA ARG A 37 -7.32 -8.33 11.56
C ARG A 37 -7.40 -8.20 13.09
N THR A 38 -6.28 -8.32 13.79
CA THR A 38 -6.24 -8.13 15.26
C THR A 38 -6.40 -6.67 15.69
N LEU A 39 -6.32 -5.74 14.72
CA LEU A 39 -6.44 -4.30 14.94
C LEU A 39 -7.73 -3.71 14.37
N ASP A 40 -8.69 -4.55 13.95
CA ASP A 40 -9.91 -4.17 13.24
C ASP A 40 -9.66 -3.49 11.88
N VAL A 41 -8.49 -3.73 11.27
CA VAL A 41 -8.06 -3.16 9.99
C VAL A 41 -7.58 -4.30 9.08
N PRO A 42 -8.50 -5.10 8.52
CA PRO A 42 -8.13 -6.23 7.66
C PRO A 42 -7.37 -5.74 6.43
N THR A 43 -6.23 -6.37 6.12
CA THR A 43 -5.40 -6.03 4.96
C THR A 43 -5.28 -7.21 3.99
N ILE A 44 -5.32 -6.91 2.70
CA ILE A 44 -4.86 -7.82 1.66
C ILE A 44 -3.34 -7.65 1.51
N ASN A 45 -2.62 -8.77 1.33
CA ASN A 45 -1.19 -8.74 1.08
C ASN A 45 -0.98 -9.01 -0.41
N VAL A 46 -0.37 -8.07 -1.12
CA VAL A 46 -0.16 -8.16 -2.57
C VAL A 46 1.27 -8.60 -2.84
N GLN A 47 1.43 -9.81 -3.39
CA GLN A 47 2.70 -10.34 -3.81
C GLN A 47 3.16 -9.64 -5.09
N LEU A 48 4.33 -9.01 -5.00
CA LEU A 48 4.96 -8.34 -6.12
C LEU A 48 5.84 -9.31 -6.91
N HIS A 49 5.78 -9.24 -8.23
CA HIS A 49 6.69 -9.97 -9.12
C HIS A 49 8.08 -9.30 -9.27
N ARG A 50 8.33 -8.20 -8.55
CA ARG A 50 9.57 -7.39 -8.62
C ARG A 50 10.28 -7.36 -7.26
N TYR A 51 11.60 -7.23 -7.31
CA TYR A 51 12.47 -7.25 -6.12
C TYR A 51 12.49 -5.93 -5.33
N VAL A 52 12.10 -4.79 -5.91
CA VAL A 52 12.09 -3.48 -5.22
C VAL A 52 10.94 -2.63 -5.75
N ALA A 53 10.13 -2.06 -4.86
CA ALA A 53 9.17 -1.01 -5.21
C ALA A 53 9.90 0.35 -5.22
N PRO A 54 9.67 1.23 -6.23
CA PRO A 54 10.29 2.56 -6.29
C PRO A 54 9.69 3.57 -5.30
N ILE A 55 8.81 3.11 -4.41
CA ILE A 55 8.15 3.89 -3.37
C ILE A 55 8.18 3.10 -2.06
N ALA A 56 8.21 3.82 -0.93
CA ALA A 56 8.07 3.28 0.41
C ALA A 56 7.26 4.26 1.27
N GLY A 57 6.52 3.73 2.25
CA GLY A 57 5.67 4.49 3.15
C GLY A 57 4.20 4.07 3.13
N VAL A 58 3.35 4.96 3.62
CA VAL A 58 1.89 4.80 3.70
C VAL A 58 1.24 5.77 2.73
N PHE A 59 0.25 5.29 1.99
CA PHE A 59 -0.37 6.01 0.87
C PHE A 59 -1.89 5.88 0.89
N ALA A 60 -2.59 6.93 0.48
CA ALA A 60 -3.95 6.80 -0.01
C ALA A 60 -3.89 6.16 -1.41
N CYS A 61 -4.71 5.14 -1.64
CA CYS A 61 -4.69 4.38 -2.87
C CYS A 61 -6.09 3.98 -3.33
N GLU A 62 -6.20 3.71 -4.63
CA GLU A 62 -7.32 2.98 -5.20
C GLU A 62 -6.85 1.55 -5.53
N CYS A 63 -7.73 0.57 -5.45
CA CYS A 63 -7.42 -0.82 -5.78
C CYS A 63 -8.51 -1.36 -6.69
N ILE A 64 -8.10 -1.85 -7.86
CA ILE A 64 -8.99 -2.55 -8.78
C ILE A 64 -8.95 -4.04 -8.46
N VAL A 65 -10.10 -4.59 -8.10
CA VAL A 65 -10.30 -5.99 -7.73
C VAL A 65 -11.45 -6.53 -8.56
N ARG A 66 -11.19 -7.55 -9.40
CA ARG A 66 -12.20 -8.15 -10.30
C ARG A 66 -12.95 -7.16 -11.21
N GLY A 67 -12.34 -6.00 -11.51
CA GLY A 67 -12.94 -4.94 -12.33
C GLY A 67 -13.57 -3.81 -11.54
N GLU A 68 -13.86 -4.03 -10.25
CA GLU A 68 -14.41 -3.02 -9.35
C GLU A 68 -13.29 -2.22 -8.68
N GLN A 69 -13.54 -0.93 -8.44
CA GLN A 69 -12.57 -0.03 -7.82
C GLN A 69 -12.95 0.28 -6.37
N TYR A 70 -12.01 0.08 -5.46
CA TYR A 70 -12.13 0.37 -4.04
C TYR A 70 -11.10 1.39 -3.60
N GLN A 71 -11.44 2.23 -2.63
CA GLN A 71 -10.50 3.14 -1.98
C GLN A 71 -9.84 2.46 -0.78
N GLY A 72 -8.68 2.94 -0.37
CA GLY A 72 -7.99 2.37 0.77
C GLY A 72 -6.69 3.05 1.16
N VAL A 73 -6.00 2.40 2.09
CA VAL A 73 -4.65 2.75 2.53
C VAL A 73 -3.70 1.63 2.15
N ALA A 74 -2.61 1.96 1.45
CA ALA A 74 -1.53 1.05 1.12
C ALA A 74 -0.29 1.34 1.98
N ASN A 75 0.28 0.29 2.56
CA ASN A 75 1.63 0.31 3.12
C ASN A 75 2.57 -0.39 2.15
N VAL A 76 3.63 0.31 1.75
CA VAL A 76 4.74 -0.24 0.96
C VAL A 76 5.99 -0.22 1.82
N GLY A 77 6.52 -1.40 2.11
CA GLY A 77 7.72 -1.57 2.91
C GLY A 77 8.65 -2.64 2.39
N VAL A 78 9.75 -2.84 3.12
CA VAL A 78 10.73 -3.88 2.81
C VAL A 78 10.92 -4.77 4.03
N ARG A 79 10.69 -6.07 3.89
CA ARG A 79 11.02 -7.02 4.96
C ARG A 79 12.50 -7.39 4.89
N PRO A 80 13.31 -7.07 5.92
CA PRO A 80 14.62 -7.69 6.04
C PRO A 80 14.40 -9.19 6.21
N THR A 81 14.76 -9.96 5.19
CA THR A 81 14.58 -11.41 5.19
C THR A 81 15.94 -12.00 5.53
N PHE A 82 16.07 -12.66 6.68
CA PHE A 82 17.32 -13.29 7.12
C PHE A 82 17.75 -14.47 6.22
N ASP A 83 16.81 -15.02 5.44
CA ASP A 83 16.96 -16.28 4.70
C ASP A 83 17.04 -16.13 3.17
N VAL A 84 17.02 -14.91 2.64
CA VAL A 84 17.05 -14.67 1.19
C VAL A 84 18.05 -13.56 0.88
N ALA A 85 18.92 -13.78 -0.10
CA ALA A 85 19.96 -12.81 -0.51
C ALA A 85 19.40 -11.46 -1.01
N LEU A 86 18.09 -11.34 -1.20
CA LEU A 86 17.43 -10.12 -1.66
C LEU A 86 16.22 -9.77 -0.78
N PRO A 87 16.08 -8.50 -0.34
CA PRO A 87 14.91 -8.05 0.40
C PRO A 87 13.63 -8.25 -0.42
N LYS A 88 12.55 -8.71 0.24
CA LYS A 88 11.23 -8.82 -0.41
C LYS A 88 10.38 -7.60 -0.08
N PRO A 89 9.90 -6.85 -1.09
CA PRO A 89 8.98 -5.75 -0.86
C PRO A 89 7.62 -6.31 -0.41
N VAL A 90 6.98 -5.58 0.47
CA VAL A 90 5.67 -5.91 1.02
C VAL A 90 4.72 -4.79 0.65
N LEU A 91 3.61 -5.16 0.02
CA LEU A 91 2.48 -4.28 -0.25
C LEU A 91 1.28 -4.82 0.52
N GLU A 92 0.88 -4.09 1.56
CA GLU A 92 -0.32 -4.38 2.36
C GLU A 92 -1.35 -3.30 2.08
N VAL A 93 -2.58 -3.68 1.75
CA VAL A 93 -3.65 -2.73 1.42
C VAL A 93 -4.84 -2.98 2.32
N HIS A 94 -5.30 -1.95 3.03
CA HIS A 94 -6.60 -1.92 3.69
C HIS A 94 -7.60 -1.26 2.76
N LEU A 95 -8.60 -2.02 2.28
CA LEU A 95 -9.68 -1.48 1.46
C LEU A 95 -10.83 -1.03 2.36
N PHE A 96 -11.38 0.14 2.07
CA PHE A 96 -12.54 0.67 2.77
C PHE A 96 -13.80 -0.08 2.34
N GLU A 97 -14.70 -0.34 3.29
CA GLU A 97 -16.02 -0.93 3.04
C GLU A 97 -15.94 -2.23 2.21
N PHE A 98 -14.92 -3.05 2.51
CA PHE A 98 -14.59 -4.26 1.78
C PHE A 98 -14.51 -5.46 2.72
N ASP A 99 -15.37 -6.45 2.51
CA ASP A 99 -15.48 -7.66 3.33
C ASP A 99 -15.33 -8.97 2.53
N GLU A 100 -14.95 -8.87 1.25
CA GLU A 100 -14.81 -10.03 0.37
C GLU A 100 -13.48 -10.78 0.54
N ASN A 101 -13.53 -12.09 0.27
CA ASN A 101 -12.32 -12.90 0.12
C ASN A 101 -11.82 -12.84 -1.32
N VAL A 102 -10.59 -12.34 -1.47
CA VAL A 102 -9.91 -12.16 -2.77
C VAL A 102 -8.53 -12.82 -2.81
N TYR A 103 -8.27 -13.79 -1.93
CA TYR A 103 -7.06 -14.60 -2.00
C TYR A 103 -6.94 -15.29 -3.37
N GLY A 104 -5.79 -15.14 -4.01
CA GLY A 104 -5.52 -15.68 -5.33
C GLY A 104 -5.82 -14.73 -6.49
N ASP A 105 -6.57 -13.65 -6.25
CA ASP A 105 -6.91 -12.69 -7.30
C ASP A 105 -5.73 -11.79 -7.65
N ASN A 106 -5.69 -11.36 -8.91
CA ASN A 106 -4.81 -10.29 -9.35
C ASN A 106 -5.48 -8.95 -9.10
N VAL A 107 -4.75 -8.03 -8.48
CA VAL A 107 -5.22 -6.69 -8.19
C VAL A 107 -4.30 -5.64 -8.80
N LYS A 108 -4.84 -4.45 -9.05
CA LYS A 108 -4.08 -3.26 -9.44
C LYS A 108 -4.23 -2.19 -8.35
N VAL A 109 -3.13 -1.86 -7.69
CA VAL A 109 -3.08 -0.83 -6.65
C VAL A 109 -2.53 0.46 -7.27
N ILE A 110 -3.35 1.49 -7.33
CA ILE A 110 -3.05 2.81 -7.88
C ILE A 110 -2.74 3.74 -6.71
N PHE A 111 -1.54 4.32 -6.70
CA PHE A 111 -1.09 5.21 -5.63
C PHE A 111 -1.45 6.65 -5.98
N ARG A 112 -2.10 7.33 -5.03
CA ARG A 112 -2.63 8.66 -5.26
C ARG A 112 -1.96 9.74 -4.42
N HIS A 113 -1.70 9.44 -3.16
CA HIS A 113 -1.14 10.42 -2.24
C HIS A 113 -0.28 9.76 -1.17
N LYS A 114 0.89 10.33 -0.88
CA LYS A 114 1.77 9.87 0.20
C LYS A 114 1.32 10.49 1.52
N ILE A 115 0.91 9.64 2.46
CA ILE A 115 0.46 10.05 3.80
C ILE A 115 1.67 10.27 4.70
N ARG A 116 2.59 9.29 4.75
CA ARG A 116 3.81 9.36 5.56
C ARG A 116 4.85 8.33 5.16
N GLN A 117 6.06 8.50 5.67
CA GLN A 117 7.10 7.47 5.63
C GLN A 117 6.77 6.30 6.57
N GLU A 118 7.41 5.15 6.35
CA GLU A 118 7.36 4.04 7.30
C GLU A 118 7.92 4.49 8.67
N LYS A 119 7.26 4.06 9.74
CA LYS A 119 7.66 4.37 11.12
C LYS A 119 7.61 3.07 11.94
N LYS A 120 8.62 2.83 12.76
CA LYS A 120 8.55 1.80 13.81
C LYS A 120 7.79 2.35 15.00
N PHE A 121 6.91 1.54 15.57
CA PHE A 121 6.11 1.89 16.73
C PHE A 121 6.59 1.08 17.93
N ASP A 122 6.58 1.69 19.11
CA ASP A 122 7.12 1.08 20.32
C ASP A 122 6.09 0.15 21.01
N GLY A 123 4.84 0.15 20.54
CA GLY A 123 3.78 -0.69 21.07
C GLY A 123 2.55 -0.80 20.16
N LEU A 124 1.65 -1.72 20.52
CA LEU A 124 0.44 -2.02 19.74
C LEU A 124 -0.54 -0.84 19.69
N ASP A 125 -0.68 -0.10 20.79
CA ASP A 125 -1.61 1.04 20.87
C ASP A 125 -1.16 2.21 19.98
N GLU A 126 0.15 2.51 19.97
CA GLU A 126 0.71 3.55 19.09
C GLU A 126 0.53 3.17 17.62
N LEU A 127 0.77 1.89 17.29
CA LEU A 127 0.52 1.35 15.96
C LEU A 127 -0.96 1.47 15.57
N LYS A 128 -1.89 1.07 16.46
CA LYS A 128 -3.33 1.13 16.20
C LYS A 128 -3.78 2.58 15.97
N SER A 129 -3.36 3.51 16.82
CA SER A 129 -3.67 4.94 16.69
C SER A 129 -3.15 5.52 15.37
N ALA A 130 -1.93 5.17 14.98
CA ALA A 130 -1.36 5.62 13.72
C ALA A 130 -2.12 5.08 12.51
N ILE A 131 -2.50 3.81 12.52
CA ILE A 131 -3.29 3.20 11.43
C ILE A 131 -4.64 3.91 11.28
N HIS A 132 -5.36 4.16 12.39
CA HIS A 132 -6.64 4.88 12.31
C HIS A 132 -6.47 6.30 11.76
N LYS A 133 -5.42 7.01 12.17
CA LYS A 133 -5.10 8.34 11.62
C LYS A 133 -4.78 8.29 10.12
N ASP A 134 -4.07 7.25 9.67
CA ASP A 134 -3.77 7.05 8.25
C ASP A 134 -5.06 6.83 7.44
N ILE A 135 -6.01 6.05 7.97
CA ILE A 135 -7.34 5.82 7.37
C ILE A 135 -8.14 7.11 7.29
N GLU A 136 -8.20 7.90 8.37
CA GLU A 136 -8.88 9.19 8.39
C GLU A 136 -8.27 10.17 7.38
N THR A 137 -6.94 10.23 7.30
CA THR A 137 -6.22 11.08 6.35
C THR A 137 -6.54 10.67 4.91
N ALA A 138 -6.55 9.37 4.62
CA ALA A 138 -6.90 8.87 3.30
C ALA A 138 -8.37 9.17 2.94
N ARG A 139 -9.31 8.96 3.86
CA ARG A 139 -10.73 9.29 3.64
C ARG A 139 -10.89 10.79 3.35
N SER A 140 -10.29 11.65 4.16
CA SER A 140 -10.32 13.11 3.95
C SER A 140 -9.69 13.54 2.62
N TRP A 141 -8.73 12.78 2.10
CA TRP A 141 -8.12 13.06 0.80
C TRP A 141 -9.06 12.71 -0.36
N PHE A 142 -9.83 11.62 -0.23
CA PHE A 142 -10.80 11.18 -1.24
C PHE A 142 -12.11 11.98 -1.22
N GLY A 143 -12.51 12.56 -0.08
CA GLY A 143 -13.74 13.36 0.07
C GLY A 143 -14.48 13.06 1.37
#